data_AF-A0A5B9W216-F1
#
_entry.id   AF-A0A5B9W216-F1
#
_cell.length_a   1.000
_cell.length_b   1.000
_cell.length_c   1.000
_cell.angle_alpha   90.00
_cell.angle_beta   90.00
_cell.angle_gamma   90.00
#
_symmetry.space_group_name_H-M   'P 1'
#
loop_
_entity.id
_entity.type
_entity.pdbx_description
1 polymer ?
#
loop_
_entity_poly.entity_id
_entity_poly.type
_entity_poly.pdbx_seq_one_letter_code
_entity_poly.pdbx_strand_id
1 'polypeptide(L)'
;MPRDTSPRDLVAASGRVESTYLIRMWAEFETTLRSYHRRTTGDLGSQIRTRNLIDWTAGVRRGRAISTDVRDDVHEVREYRNFLVHERDDQATPAAVTIEEARKRLNTLLHCLPDQW
;
A
#
# COMPACT_ATOMS: atom_id res chain seq x y z
N MET A 1 -23.91 15.83 -31.39
CA MET A 1 -23.64 16.61 -30.17
C MET A 1 -22.95 15.71 -29.16
N PRO A 2 -21.90 16.16 -28.45
CA PRO A 2 -21.35 15.38 -27.35
C PRO A 2 -22.41 15.27 -26.26
N ARG A 3 -22.61 14.07 -25.70
CA ARG A 3 -23.56 13.82 -24.62
C ARG A 3 -23.14 14.64 -23.40
N ASP A 4 -24.08 15.39 -22.83
CA ASP A 4 -23.86 16.13 -21.58
C ASP A 4 -23.30 15.18 -20.53
N THR A 5 -22.17 15.57 -19.94
CA THR A 5 -21.53 14.82 -18.86
C THR A 5 -22.47 14.80 -17.67
N SER A 6 -23.02 13.64 -17.31
CA SER A 6 -23.93 13.56 -16.19
C SER A 6 -23.15 13.56 -14.86
N PRO A 7 -23.78 13.99 -13.75
CA PRO A 7 -23.18 13.87 -12.41
C PRO A 7 -22.74 12.44 -12.06
N ARG A 8 -23.40 11.41 -12.61
CA ARG A 8 -23.00 10.01 -12.42
C ARG A 8 -21.68 9.68 -13.12
N ASP A 9 -21.45 10.26 -14.30
CA ASP A 9 -20.20 10.09 -15.05
C ASP A 9 -19.04 10.75 -14.31
N LEU A 10 -19.28 11.89 -13.66
CA LEU A 10 -18.28 12.56 -12.81
C LEU A 10 -17.94 11.73 -11.56
N VAL A 11 -18.93 11.14 -10.89
CA VAL A 11 -18.68 10.28 -9.72
C VAL A 11 -17.93 9.00 -10.11
N ALA A 12 -18.33 8.37 -11.22
CA ALA A 12 -17.64 7.18 -11.73
C ALA A 12 -16.20 7.48 -12.18
N ALA A 13 -15.98 8.62 -12.84
CA ALA A 13 -14.65 9.08 -13.21
C ALA A 13 -13.79 9.39 -11.98
N SER A 14 -14.36 10.06 -10.97
CA SER A 14 -13.68 10.35 -9.70
C SER A 14 -13.23 9.07 -9.00
N GLY A 15 -14.12 8.08 -8.88
CA GLY A 15 -13.78 6.78 -8.28
C GLY A 15 -12.61 6.09 -8.99
N ARG A 16 -12.59 6.10 -10.33
CA ARG A 16 -11.48 5.53 -11.11
C ARG A 16 -10.14 6.25 -10.90
N VAL A 17 -10.17 7.58 -10.78
CA VAL A 17 -8.96 8.37 -10.49
C VAL A 17 -8.42 8.04 -9.10
N GLU A 18 -9.31 7.94 -8.11
CA GLU A 18 -8.91 7.62 -6.74
C GLU A 18 -8.29 6.22 -6.63
N SER A 19 -8.91 5.21 -7.24
CA SER A 19 -8.38 3.84 -7.28
C SER A 19 -7.00 3.79 -7.95
N THR A 20 -6.84 4.48 -9.08
CA THR A 20 -5.57 4.55 -9.81
C THR A 20 -4.48 5.20 -8.96
N TYR A 21 -4.81 6.28 -8.26
CA TYR A 21 -3.87 6.99 -7.40
C TYR A 21 -3.41 6.11 -6.22
N LEU A 22 -4.33 5.38 -5.59
CA LEU A 22 -4.00 4.47 -4.49
C LEU A 22 -3.09 3.32 -4.96
N ILE A 23 -3.38 2.72 -6.11
CA ILE A 23 -2.53 1.69 -6.71
C ILE A 23 -1.11 2.22 -6.95
N ARG A 24 -0.98 3.43 -7.47
CA ARG A 24 0.33 4.06 -7.71
C ARG A 24 1.06 4.36 -6.42
N MET A 25 0.39 4.94 -5.42
CA MET A 25 0.97 5.20 -4.10
C MET A 25 1.49 3.92 -3.46
N TRP A 26 0.73 2.83 -3.56
CA TRP A 26 1.17 1.52 -3.11
C TRP A 26 2.43 1.04 -3.82
N ALA A 27 2.50 1.19 -5.15
CA ALA A 27 3.67 0.76 -5.93
C ALA A 27 4.95 1.51 -5.52
N GLU A 28 4.87 2.81 -5.25
CA GLU A 28 6.00 3.60 -4.74
C GLU A 28 6.43 3.16 -3.34
N PHE A 29 5.47 2.93 -2.45
CA PHE A 29 5.72 2.39 -1.11
C PHE A 29 6.42 1.01 -1.16
N GLU A 30 5.92 0.10 -1.99
CA GLU A 30 6.50 -1.24 -2.16
C GLU A 30 7.93 -1.16 -2.74
N THR A 31 8.15 -0.28 -3.71
CA THR A 31 9.48 -0.02 -4.28
C THR A 31 10.47 0.48 -3.22
N THR A 32 9.98 1.34 -2.33
CA THR A 32 10.75 1.87 -1.20
C THR A 32 11.15 0.75 -0.24
N LEU A 33 10.20 -0.10 0.19
CA LEU A 33 10.48 -1.23 1.06
C LEU A 33 11.46 -2.24 0.43
N ARG A 34 11.31 -2.52 -0.87
CA ARG A 34 12.25 -3.41 -1.59
C ARG A 34 13.65 -2.82 -1.63
N SER A 35 13.77 -1.51 -1.81
CA SER A 35 15.06 -0.83 -1.79
C SER A 35 15.70 -0.88 -0.40
N TYR A 36 14.92 -0.66 0.65
CA TYR A 36 15.37 -0.82 2.04
C TYR A 36 15.82 -2.25 2.36
N HIS A 37 15.03 -3.26 1.97
CA HIS A 37 15.37 -4.67 2.14
C HIS A 37 16.69 -5.03 1.43
N ARG A 38 16.86 -4.63 0.16
CA ARG A 38 18.09 -4.88 -0.61
C ARG A 38 19.32 -4.28 0.08
N ARG A 39 19.23 -3.05 0.57
CA ARG A 39 20.36 -2.40 1.27
C ARG A 39 20.68 -3.06 2.60
N THR A 40 19.67 -3.48 3.35
CA THR A 40 19.85 -4.06 4.69
C THR A 40 20.37 -5.50 4.63
N THR A 41 19.91 -6.29 3.67
CA THR A 41 20.27 -7.72 3.53
C THR A 41 21.44 -7.97 2.58
N GLY A 42 21.74 -7.02 1.69
CA GLY A 42 22.69 -7.21 0.59
C GLY A 42 22.19 -8.13 -0.53
N ASP A 43 20.97 -8.66 -0.42
CA ASP A 43 20.41 -9.60 -1.39
C ASP A 43 19.69 -8.87 -2.53
N LEU A 44 20.35 -8.82 -3.69
CA LEU A 44 19.84 -8.22 -4.93
C LEU A 44 18.81 -9.09 -5.67
N GLY A 45 18.70 -10.38 -5.33
CA GLY A 45 17.90 -11.38 -6.04
C GLY A 45 16.67 -11.89 -5.30
N SER A 46 16.51 -11.54 -4.02
CA SER A 46 15.36 -11.96 -3.21
C SER A 46 14.02 -11.52 -3.81
N GLN A 47 13.27 -12.50 -4.33
CA GLN A 47 11.85 -12.37 -4.65
C GLN A 47 11.00 -12.52 -3.37
N ILE A 48 11.19 -11.63 -2.41
CA ILE A 48 10.33 -11.58 -1.23
C ILE A 48 8.92 -11.14 -1.64
N ARG A 49 7.93 -11.94 -1.22
CA ARG A 49 6.50 -11.61 -1.39
C ARG A 49 6.17 -10.36 -0.58
N THR A 50 5.30 -9.50 -1.10
CA THR A 50 4.98 -8.19 -0.49
C THR A 50 4.49 -8.30 0.96
N ARG A 51 3.69 -9.33 1.28
CA ARG A 51 3.28 -9.62 2.66
C ARG A 51 4.48 -9.87 3.58
N ASN A 52 5.37 -10.76 3.16
CA ASN A 52 6.58 -11.10 3.91
C ASN A 52 7.55 -9.91 4.00
N LEU A 53 7.56 -9.03 3.00
CA LEU A 53 8.37 -7.81 3.01
C LEU A 53 7.91 -6.84 4.11
N ILE A 54 6.59 -6.67 4.28
CA ILE A 54 6.00 -5.86 5.35
C ILE A 54 6.31 -6.49 6.71
N ASP A 55 6.08 -7.80 6.85
CA ASP A 55 6.30 -8.53 8.10
C ASP A 55 7.79 -8.52 8.51
N TRP A 56 8.70 -8.73 7.55
CA TRP A 56 10.13 -8.63 7.76
C TRP A 56 10.52 -7.22 8.20
N THR A 57 10.01 -6.20 7.50
CA THR A 57 10.28 -4.80 7.81
C THR A 57 9.85 -4.44 9.23
N ALA A 58 8.69 -4.93 9.67
CA ALA A 58 8.20 -4.76 11.03
C ALA A 58 9.12 -5.39 12.09
N GLY A 59 9.81 -6.48 11.76
CA GLY A 59 10.73 -7.19 12.65
C GLY A 59 12.17 -6.65 12.69
N VAL A 60 12.61 -5.84 11.72
CA VAL A 60 14.03 -5.49 11.52
C VAL A 60 14.55 -4.36 12.41
N ARG A 61 13.67 -3.61 13.08
CA ARG A 61 14.12 -2.45 13.84
C ARG A 61 15.01 -2.86 15.01
N ARG A 62 16.30 -2.48 14.90
CA ARG A 62 17.44 -2.64 15.83
C ARG A 62 17.03 -2.55 17.32
N GLY A 63 16.42 -3.60 17.88
CA GLY A 63 16.01 -3.71 19.28
C GLY A 63 14.60 -3.22 19.65
N ARG A 64 13.73 -2.79 18.72
CA ARG A 64 12.32 -2.46 19.00
C ARG A 64 11.44 -2.83 17.82
N ALA A 65 10.66 -3.91 17.90
CA ALA A 65 9.71 -4.24 16.84
C ALA A 65 8.77 -3.05 16.52
N ILE A 66 8.40 -2.89 15.25
CA ILE A 66 7.31 -1.98 14.87
C ILE A 66 6.02 -2.51 15.51
N SER A 67 5.14 -1.62 15.98
CA SER A 67 3.85 -2.03 16.54
C SER A 67 3.09 -2.91 15.56
N THR A 68 2.49 -3.98 16.08
CA THR A 68 1.59 -4.86 15.33
C THR A 68 0.50 -4.05 14.63
N ASP A 69 -0.02 -3.01 15.27
CA ASP A 69 -1.06 -2.14 14.70
C ASP A 69 -0.60 -1.43 13.42
N VAL A 70 0.63 -0.92 13.40
CA VAL A 70 1.19 -0.24 12.22
C VAL A 70 1.41 -1.23 11.07
N ARG A 71 1.78 -2.47 11.39
CA ARG A 71 1.92 -3.53 10.40
C ARG A 71 0.56 -3.92 9.82
N ASP A 72 -0.43 -4.09 10.69
CA ASP A 72 -1.77 -4.52 10.32
C ASP A 72 -2.48 -3.43 9.50
N ASP A 73 -2.30 -2.16 9.85
CA ASP A 73 -2.74 -0.99 9.08
C ASP A 73 -2.25 -1.03 7.61
N VAL A 74 -0.99 -1.40 7.39
CA VAL A 74 -0.41 -1.52 6.05
C VAL A 74 -0.97 -2.74 5.31
N HIS A 75 -1.24 -3.85 6.01
CA HIS A 75 -1.91 -5.01 5.41
C HIS A 75 -3.35 -4.68 5.00
N GLU A 76 -4.07 -3.84 5.75
CA GLU A 76 -5.40 -3.37 5.33
C GLU A 76 -5.35 -2.57 4.03
N VAL A 77 -4.37 -1.66 3.89
CA VAL A 77 -4.14 -0.94 2.61
C VAL A 77 -3.80 -1.92 1.49
N ARG A 78 -3.00 -2.96 1.77
CA ARG A 78 -2.67 -4.01 0.79
C ARG A 78 -3.92 -4.73 0.31
N GLU A 79 -4.80 -5.15 1.21
CA GLU A 79 -6.01 -5.87 0.85
C GLU A 79 -6.99 -4.98 0.07
N TYR A 80 -7.15 -3.70 0.46
CA TYR A 80 -7.94 -2.77 -0.33
C TYR A 80 -7.37 -2.56 -1.74
N ARG A 81 -6.04 -2.42 -1.86
CA ARG A 81 -5.37 -2.37 -3.18
C ARG A 81 -5.59 -3.64 -3.99
N ASN A 82 -5.51 -4.82 -3.37
CA ASN A 82 -5.72 -6.10 -4.06
C ASN A 82 -7.15 -6.16 -4.60
N PHE A 83 -8.14 -5.73 -3.81
CA PHE A 83 -9.53 -5.64 -4.23
C PHE A 83 -9.69 -4.71 -5.44
N LEU A 84 -9.10 -3.51 -5.40
CA LEU A 84 -9.13 -2.56 -6.52
C LEU A 84 -8.47 -3.08 -7.80
N VAL A 85 -7.42 -3.91 -7.69
CA VAL A 85 -6.71 -4.47 -8.85
C VAL A 85 -7.42 -5.70 -9.41
N HIS A 86 -8.06 -6.49 -8.56
CA HIS A 86 -8.59 -7.78 -8.95
C HIS A 86 -10.08 -7.80 -9.26
N GLU A 87 -10.87 -6.76 -8.95
CA GLU A 87 -12.32 -6.62 -9.24
C GLU A 87 -13.06 -7.99 -9.26
N ARG A 88 -12.80 -8.82 -8.24
CA ARG A 88 -13.34 -10.18 -8.18
C ARG A 88 -14.65 -10.15 -7.42
N ASP A 89 -15.74 -10.51 -8.09
CA ASP A 89 -17.09 -10.63 -7.52
C ASP A 89 -17.19 -11.60 -6.32
N ASP A 90 -16.18 -12.47 -6.14
CA ASP A 90 -16.23 -13.58 -5.17
C ASP A 90 -15.57 -13.26 -3.82
N GLN A 91 -14.99 -12.07 -3.66
CA GLN A 91 -14.20 -11.71 -2.48
C GLN A 91 -14.93 -10.66 -1.64
N ALA A 92 -15.04 -10.91 -0.32
CA ALA A 92 -15.64 -9.94 0.60
C ALA A 92 -14.97 -8.57 0.44
N THR A 93 -15.77 -7.54 0.15
CA THR A 93 -15.28 -6.18 -0.04
C THR A 93 -14.58 -5.72 1.24
N PRO A 94 -13.25 -5.45 1.20
CA PRO A 94 -12.56 -4.92 2.36
C PRO A 94 -13.07 -3.51 2.69
N ALA A 95 -12.82 -3.06 3.92
CA ALA A 95 -13.15 -1.69 4.32
C ALA A 95 -12.49 -0.70 3.35
N ALA A 96 -13.27 0.26 2.85
CA ALA A 96 -12.76 1.25 1.92
C ALA A 96 -11.70 2.12 2.62
N VAL A 97 -10.52 2.20 2.02
CA VAL A 97 -9.43 3.04 2.52
C VAL A 97 -9.35 4.30 1.67
N THR A 98 -9.47 5.46 2.31
CA THR A 98 -9.31 6.76 1.63
C THR A 98 -7.84 6.97 1.26
N ILE A 99 -7.59 7.82 0.26
CA ILE A 99 -6.21 8.20 -0.13
C ILE A 99 -5.44 8.78 1.05
N GLU A 100 -6.10 9.61 1.86
CA GLU A 100 -5.48 10.24 3.03
C GLU A 100 -5.07 9.20 4.08
N GLU A 101 -5.95 8.23 4.36
CA GLU A 101 -5.69 7.18 5.34
C GLU A 101 -4.60 6.22 4.85
N ALA A 102 -4.65 5.83 3.57
CA ALA A 102 -3.57 5.05 2.95
C ALA A 102 -2.23 5.78 3.09
N ARG A 103 -2.16 7.06 2.73
CA ARG A 103 -0.96 7.88 2.85
C ARG A 103 -0.44 7.93 4.28
N LYS A 104 -1.33 8.14 5.26
CA LYS A 104 -0.96 8.20 6.69
C LYS A 104 -0.37 6.88 7.17
N ARG A 105 -1.06 5.76 6.92
CA ARG A 105 -0.63 4.41 7.35
C ARG A 105 0.70 4.00 6.72
N LEU A 106 0.82 4.17 5.39
CA LEU A 106 2.05 3.84 4.66
C LEU A 106 3.24 4.68 5.15
N ASN A 107 3.05 6.00 5.32
CA ASN A 107 4.11 6.85 5.84
C ASN A 107 4.47 6.50 7.28
N THR A 108 3.51 6.12 8.13
CA THR A 108 3.78 5.72 9.51
C THR A 108 4.76 4.56 9.57
N LEU A 109 4.60 3.55 8.70
CA LEU A 109 5.58 2.46 8.59
C LEU A 109 6.95 2.98 8.13
N LEU A 110 7.00 3.82 7.10
CA LEU A 110 8.27 4.35 6.58
C LEU A 110 9.04 5.17 7.64
N HIS A 111 8.35 5.97 8.46
CA HIS A 111 8.97 6.72 9.57
C HIS A 111 9.47 5.81 10.70
N CYS A 112 8.99 4.57 10.79
CA CYS A 112 9.50 3.61 11.76
C CYS A 112 10.82 2.96 11.33
N LEU A 113 11.22 3.11 10.07
CA LEU A 113 12.48 2.61 9.56
C LEU A 113 13.64 3.47 10.10
N PRO A 114 14.82 2.89 10.35
CA PRO A 114 15.96 3.63 10.88
C PRO A 114 16.45 4.69 9.88
N ASP A 115 16.92 5.86 10.31
CA ASP A 115 17.35 6.97 9.42
C ASP A 115 18.50 6.63 8.46
N GLN A 116 19.24 5.55 8.72
CA GLN A 116 20.34 5.09 7.86
C GLN A 116 19.81 4.10 6.83
N TRP A 117 19.53 4.60 5.62
CA TRP A 117 19.27 3.77 4.43
C TRP A 117 20.34 4.00 3.39
#